data_AF-A0AAW9QDN0-F1
#
_entry.id   AF-A0AAW9QDN0-F1
#
_cell.length_a   1.000
_cell.length_b   1.000
_cell.length_c   1.000
_cell.angle_alpha   90.00
_cell.angle_beta   90.00
_cell.angle_gamma   90.00
#
_symmetry.space_group_name_H-M   'P 1'
#
loop_
_entity.id
_entity.type
_entity.pdbx_description
1 polymer ?
#
loop_
_entity_poly.entity_id
_entity_poly.type
_entity_poly.pdbx_seq_one_letter_code
_entity_poly.pdbx_strand_id
1 'polypeptide(L)'
;MAWPPLFAPRRPPRPALNLALQGGGAHGAFTWGVLDALLEADRFEIAALSGTSAGAMNAVLLAHGLMAGGPAGARAALEAFWSGIGSHLPFEWLTVGQDDALALNPLARLLMRWAQTLSPHELNPLGHDPLRDRLRHIDFEALRHPGRPRLAIAATHANSGRLQVFDNESLTLDALLASACLPALHHTVTIAGEPYWDGGYSANPAVFPLLRDSRCAEDTLLVLLAPRCHAHTPRKAAEIRERAVDIAFQAPFLRELGLLHELQSAMRSGWWPRSGLERRLAQARWHLVDGAPVLAALHRETRLIAHLPFLHRLRDAGRAAAGAWLAGPAAAVGRRSGVALPDVLGAPADQPSSPGVGGPAGLS
;
A
#
# COMPACT_ATOMS: atom_id res chain seq x y z
N MET A 1 -2.70 -51.57 -7.54
CA MET A 1 -3.06 -50.23 -8.04
C MET A 1 -4.11 -49.65 -7.10
N ALA A 2 -3.73 -48.69 -6.26
CA ALA A 2 -4.69 -47.96 -5.43
C ALA A 2 -5.32 -46.86 -6.30
N TRP A 3 -6.65 -46.87 -6.40
CA TRP A 3 -7.40 -45.83 -7.11
C TRP A 3 -7.25 -44.50 -6.36
N PRO A 4 -7.09 -43.36 -7.06
CA PRO A 4 -7.12 -42.06 -6.38
C PRO A 4 -8.50 -41.86 -5.74
N PRO A 5 -8.58 -41.27 -4.54
CA PRO A 5 -9.86 -41.07 -3.88
C PRO A 5 -10.74 -40.18 -4.76
N LEU A 6 -11.91 -40.69 -5.14
CA LEU A 6 -12.89 -40.06 -6.05
C LEU A 6 -13.47 -38.74 -5.51
N PHE A 7 -13.22 -38.41 -4.24
CA PHE A 7 -13.65 -37.16 -3.64
C PHE A 7 -12.60 -36.69 -2.62
N ALA A 8 -11.75 -35.74 -3.04
CA ALA A 8 -11.09 -34.87 -2.08
C ALA A 8 -12.18 -33.97 -1.45
N PRO A 9 -12.27 -33.85 -0.12
CA PRO A 9 -13.24 -32.97 0.51
C PRO A 9 -13.03 -31.53 -0.02
N ARG A 10 -14.05 -30.97 -0.69
CA ARG A 10 -14.01 -29.56 -1.12
C ARG A 10 -13.89 -28.71 0.14
N ARG A 11 -12.77 -28.00 0.28
CA ARG A 11 -12.64 -26.96 1.31
C ARG A 11 -13.83 -26.01 1.21
N PRO A 12 -14.42 -25.58 2.33
CA PRO A 12 -15.48 -24.58 2.30
C PRO A 12 -14.99 -23.32 1.58
N PRO A 13 -15.86 -22.62 0.83
CA PRO A 13 -15.45 -21.43 0.08
C PRO A 13 -14.86 -20.38 1.04
N ARG A 14 -13.64 -19.95 0.75
CA ARG A 14 -12.96 -18.91 1.53
C ARG A 14 -13.60 -17.56 1.21
N PRO A 15 -13.84 -16.68 2.21
CA PRO A 15 -14.30 -15.34 1.93
C PRO A 15 -13.28 -14.59 1.07
N ALA A 16 -13.78 -13.90 0.04
CA ALA A 16 -12.98 -13.08 -0.85
C ALA A 16 -12.56 -11.78 -0.14
N LEU A 17 -11.32 -11.34 -0.35
CA LEU A 17 -10.73 -10.17 0.29
C LEU A 17 -9.92 -9.37 -0.73
N ASN A 18 -10.16 -8.05 -0.79
CA ASN A 18 -9.28 -7.13 -1.48
C ASN A 18 -8.19 -6.64 -0.51
N LEU A 19 -6.98 -6.40 -1.01
CA LEU A 19 -5.92 -5.76 -0.25
C LEU A 19 -5.59 -4.40 -0.86
N ALA A 20 -5.56 -3.36 -0.04
CA ALA A 20 -5.06 -2.04 -0.42
C ALA A 20 -3.77 -1.76 0.33
N LEU A 21 -2.65 -1.75 -0.40
CA LEU A 21 -1.30 -1.80 0.14
C LEU A 21 -0.63 -0.43 0.00
N GLN A 22 -0.46 0.27 1.11
CA GLN A 22 0.21 1.57 1.12
C GLN A 22 1.71 1.43 0.80
N GLY A 23 2.24 2.40 0.05
CA GLY A 23 3.65 2.61 -0.20
C GLY A 23 4.35 3.31 0.97
N GLY A 24 5.63 2.96 1.18
CA GLY A 24 6.44 3.53 2.27
C GLY A 24 7.94 3.26 2.15
N GLY A 25 8.45 3.01 0.94
CA GLY A 25 9.84 2.60 0.74
C GLY A 25 10.17 1.28 1.45
N ALA A 26 11.29 1.24 2.17
CA ALA A 26 11.72 0.08 2.96
C ALA A 26 10.70 -0.35 4.03
N HIS A 27 9.84 0.56 4.50
CA HIS A 27 8.74 0.20 5.41
C HIS A 27 7.72 -0.75 4.77
N GLY A 28 7.72 -0.90 3.44
CA GLY A 28 6.96 -1.92 2.73
C GLY A 28 7.30 -3.36 3.16
N ALA A 29 8.45 -3.59 3.82
CA ALA A 29 8.76 -4.88 4.44
C ALA A 29 7.81 -5.24 5.58
N PHE A 30 7.20 -4.24 6.25
CA PHE A 30 6.08 -4.49 7.16
C PHE A 30 4.90 -5.12 6.43
N THR A 31 4.52 -4.57 5.27
CA THR A 31 3.48 -5.16 4.42
C THR A 31 3.85 -6.57 3.95
N TRP A 32 5.12 -6.84 3.62
CA TRP A 32 5.57 -8.21 3.35
C TRP A 32 5.24 -9.17 4.50
N GLY A 33 5.53 -8.76 5.73
CA GLY A 33 5.15 -9.53 6.92
C GLY A 33 3.65 -9.77 7.04
N VAL A 34 2.84 -8.74 6.79
CA VAL A 34 1.38 -8.88 6.79
C VAL A 34 0.92 -9.92 5.77
N LEU A 35 1.42 -9.82 4.54
CA LEU A 35 1.08 -10.77 3.47
C LEU A 35 1.54 -12.18 3.80
N ASP A 36 2.74 -12.34 4.37
CA ASP A 36 3.31 -13.64 4.74
C ASP A 36 2.42 -14.36 5.77
N ALA A 37 1.91 -13.65 6.78
CA ALA A 37 0.99 -14.20 7.78
C ALA A 37 -0.41 -14.51 7.18
N LEU A 38 -0.92 -13.65 6.30
CA LEU A 38 -2.20 -13.89 5.63
C LEU A 38 -2.16 -15.14 4.72
N LEU A 39 -1.06 -15.30 3.98
CA LEU A 39 -0.83 -16.46 3.10
C LEU A 39 -0.67 -17.75 3.90
N GLU A 40 0.04 -17.70 5.03
CA GLU A 40 0.20 -18.84 5.93
C GLU A 40 -1.12 -19.27 6.58
N ALA A 41 -1.94 -18.30 6.99
CA ALA A 41 -3.25 -18.60 7.56
C ALA A 41 -4.21 -19.24 6.54
N ASP A 42 -4.05 -18.93 5.25
CA ASP A 42 -4.80 -19.52 4.13
C ASP A 42 -6.34 -19.43 4.30
N ARG A 43 -6.80 -18.35 4.95
CA ARG A 43 -8.22 -18.13 5.32
C ARG A 43 -9.04 -17.39 4.27
N PHE A 44 -8.38 -16.69 3.35
CA PHE A 44 -9.02 -15.75 2.43
C PHE A 44 -8.64 -16.05 0.98
N GLU A 45 -9.57 -15.78 0.07
CA GLU A 45 -9.28 -15.72 -1.35
C GLU A 45 -8.96 -14.28 -1.73
N ILE A 46 -7.77 -14.04 -2.29
CA ILE A 46 -7.35 -12.70 -2.69
C ILE A 46 -8.04 -12.34 -4.01
N ALA A 47 -9.05 -11.48 -3.95
CA ALA A 47 -9.83 -11.09 -5.12
C ALA A 47 -9.16 -9.94 -5.90
N ALA A 48 -8.60 -8.97 -5.19
CA ALA A 48 -7.96 -7.81 -5.79
C ALA A 48 -6.88 -7.21 -4.90
N LEU A 49 -5.95 -6.50 -5.54
CA LEU A 49 -4.75 -5.93 -4.97
C LEU A 49 -4.56 -4.53 -5.55
N SER A 50 -4.74 -3.52 -4.70
CA SER A 50 -4.34 -2.15 -5.00
C SER A 50 -3.01 -1.85 -4.32
N GLY A 51 -2.10 -1.21 -5.04
CA GLY A 51 -0.77 -0.92 -4.52
C GLY A 51 -0.14 0.33 -5.11
N THR A 52 0.66 0.99 -4.29
CA THR A 52 1.44 2.16 -4.66
C THR A 52 2.88 1.98 -4.18
N SER A 53 3.88 2.29 -5.00
CA SER A 53 5.30 2.23 -4.62
C SER A 53 5.69 0.84 -4.08
N ALA A 54 6.29 0.74 -2.89
CA ALA A 54 6.57 -0.55 -2.25
C ALA A 54 5.32 -1.45 -2.08
N GLY A 55 4.12 -0.86 -1.93
CA GLY A 55 2.85 -1.58 -1.92
C GLY A 55 2.51 -2.20 -3.28
N ALA A 56 2.86 -1.53 -4.39
CA ALA A 56 2.72 -2.07 -5.73
C ALA A 56 3.64 -3.28 -5.96
N MET A 57 4.89 -3.20 -5.49
CA MET A 57 5.83 -4.32 -5.56
C MET A 57 5.29 -5.55 -4.83
N ASN A 58 4.83 -5.36 -3.59
CA ASN A 58 4.20 -6.41 -2.81
C ASN A 58 2.95 -7.00 -3.50
N ALA A 59 2.10 -6.15 -4.08
CA ALA A 59 0.90 -6.58 -4.81
C ALA A 59 1.23 -7.45 -6.03
N VAL A 60 2.16 -7.01 -6.87
CA VAL A 60 2.50 -7.74 -8.11
C VAL A 60 3.24 -9.04 -7.79
N LEU A 61 4.17 -9.04 -6.83
CA LEU A 61 4.90 -10.24 -6.42
C LEU A 61 3.97 -11.27 -5.77
N LEU A 62 3.01 -10.82 -4.96
CA LEU A 62 1.95 -11.66 -4.41
C LEU A 62 1.15 -12.32 -5.54
N ALA A 63 0.64 -11.54 -6.49
CA ALA A 63 -0.13 -12.05 -7.62
C ALA A 63 0.69 -13.03 -8.47
N HIS A 64 1.94 -12.69 -8.79
CA HIS A 64 2.86 -13.52 -9.57
C HIS A 64 3.16 -14.85 -8.85
N GLY A 65 3.53 -14.81 -7.57
CA GLY A 65 3.87 -16.01 -6.83
C GLY A 65 2.67 -16.92 -6.54
N LEU A 66 1.45 -16.34 -6.38
CA LEU A 66 0.21 -17.12 -6.30
C LEU A 66 0.00 -17.97 -7.56
N MET A 67 0.46 -17.51 -8.72
CA MET A 67 0.36 -18.26 -9.98
C MET A 67 1.41 -19.35 -10.09
N ALA A 68 2.63 -19.09 -9.64
CA ALA A 68 3.74 -20.04 -9.72
C ALA A 68 3.58 -21.22 -8.75
N GLY A 69 3.07 -20.98 -7.53
CA GLY A 69 3.03 -22.00 -6.49
C GLY A 69 1.98 -21.78 -5.41
N GLY A 70 0.90 -21.06 -5.72
CA GLY A 70 -0.13 -20.73 -4.73
C GLY A 70 0.44 -19.93 -3.56
N PRO A 71 -0.07 -20.11 -2.33
CA PRO A 71 0.41 -19.36 -1.18
C PRO A 71 1.91 -19.53 -0.91
N ALA A 72 2.47 -20.73 -1.10
CA ALA A 72 3.90 -20.96 -0.92
C ALA A 72 4.76 -20.20 -1.96
N GLY A 73 4.32 -20.20 -3.22
CA GLY A 73 5.00 -19.44 -4.29
C GLY A 73 4.97 -17.93 -4.04
N ALA A 74 3.85 -17.40 -3.53
CA ALA A 74 3.73 -15.99 -3.15
C ALA A 74 4.68 -15.60 -2.01
N ARG A 75 4.78 -16.42 -0.96
CA ARG A 75 5.71 -16.19 0.16
C ARG A 75 7.17 -16.19 -0.34
N ALA A 76 7.54 -17.17 -1.15
CA ALA A 76 8.87 -17.27 -1.73
C ALA A 76 9.23 -16.09 -2.64
N ALA A 77 8.30 -15.61 -3.47
CA ALA A 77 8.51 -14.45 -4.33
C ALA A 77 8.75 -13.16 -3.52
N LEU A 78 7.96 -12.93 -2.47
CA LEU A 78 8.15 -11.80 -1.57
C LEU A 78 9.49 -11.88 -0.83
N GLU A 79 9.83 -13.05 -0.29
CA GLU A 79 11.11 -13.26 0.40
C GLU A 79 12.32 -13.04 -0.51
N ALA A 80 12.30 -13.58 -1.73
CA ALA A 80 13.38 -13.41 -2.69
C ALA A 80 13.59 -11.93 -3.06
N PHE A 81 12.50 -11.17 -3.24
CA PHE A 81 12.55 -9.75 -3.55
C PHE A 81 13.14 -8.92 -2.40
N TRP A 82 12.59 -9.05 -1.18
CA TRP A 82 13.02 -8.26 -0.03
C TRP A 82 14.43 -8.63 0.42
N SER A 83 14.80 -9.92 0.35
CA SER A 83 16.17 -10.38 0.59
C SER A 83 17.16 -9.79 -0.42
N GLY A 84 16.72 -9.71 -1.69
CA GLY A 84 17.50 -9.08 -2.74
C GLY A 84 17.72 -7.58 -2.55
N ILE A 85 16.70 -6.84 -2.12
CA ILE A 85 16.86 -5.39 -1.88
C ILE A 85 17.75 -5.13 -0.66
N GLY A 86 17.61 -5.94 0.39
CA GLY A 86 18.34 -5.79 1.66
C GLY A 86 19.85 -5.98 1.60
N SER A 87 20.41 -6.43 0.46
CA SER A 87 21.85 -6.70 0.29
C SER A 87 22.66 -5.52 -0.26
N HIS A 88 22.04 -4.36 -0.52
CA HIS A 88 22.68 -3.27 -1.28
C HIS A 88 23.22 -2.10 -0.45
N LEU A 89 22.90 -1.99 0.83
CA LEU A 89 23.46 -0.95 1.72
C LEU A 89 24.62 -1.51 2.55
N PRO A 90 25.84 -0.96 2.41
CA PRO A 90 26.97 -1.34 3.26
C PRO A 90 26.66 -1.06 4.73
N PHE A 91 27.01 -1.99 5.62
CA PHE A 91 26.76 -1.83 7.06
C PHE A 91 27.46 -0.59 7.63
N GLU A 92 28.61 -0.23 7.06
CA GLU A 92 29.42 0.94 7.44
C GLU A 92 28.66 2.25 7.24
N TRP A 93 27.64 2.29 6.38
CA TRP A 93 26.80 3.47 6.14
C TRP A 93 25.73 3.68 7.21
N LEU A 94 25.58 2.74 8.14
CA LEU A 94 24.57 2.73 9.17
C LEU A 94 25.18 3.03 10.54
N THR A 95 24.41 3.69 11.38
CA THR A 95 24.67 3.84 12.82
C THR A 95 23.51 3.25 13.58
N VAL A 96 23.82 2.54 14.68
CA VAL A 96 22.83 2.02 15.62
C VAL A 96 22.88 2.90 16.87
N GLY A 97 21.78 3.60 17.16
CA GLY A 97 21.63 4.44 18.35
C GLY A 97 21.43 3.62 19.63
N GLN A 98 21.32 4.30 20.78
CA GLN A 98 21.19 3.67 22.10
C GLN A 98 19.93 2.79 22.26
N ASP A 99 18.87 3.04 21.48
CA ASP A 99 17.61 2.27 21.49
C ASP A 99 17.48 1.30 20.30
N ASP A 100 18.61 0.78 19.79
CA ASP A 100 18.68 0.03 18.51
C ASP A 100 18.14 0.79 17.29
N ALA A 101 18.00 2.12 17.43
CA ALA A 101 17.47 3.00 16.41
C ALA A 101 18.45 3.07 15.23
N LEU A 102 18.02 2.53 14.09
CA LEU A 102 18.83 2.54 12.87
C LEU A 102 18.75 3.94 12.22
N ALA A 103 19.90 4.50 11.93
CA ALA A 103 20.05 5.78 11.25
C ALA A 103 21.17 5.71 10.24
N LEU A 104 21.17 6.61 9.27
CA LEU A 104 22.31 6.78 8.38
C LEU A 104 23.44 7.47 9.14
N ASN A 105 24.69 7.00 8.94
CA ASN A 105 25.84 7.64 9.56
C ASN A 105 25.97 9.11 9.06
N PRO A 106 26.65 10.01 9.79
CA PRO A 106 26.73 11.43 9.42
C PRO A 106 27.30 11.68 8.00
N LEU A 107 28.28 10.89 7.57
CA LEU A 107 28.88 11.00 6.25
C LEU A 107 27.92 10.55 5.15
N ALA A 108 27.23 9.43 5.34
CA ALA A 108 26.21 8.91 4.44
C ALA A 108 25.03 9.89 4.30
N ARG A 109 24.59 10.51 5.40
CA ARG A 109 23.58 11.59 5.36
C ARG A 109 24.05 12.80 4.57
N LEU A 110 25.30 13.20 4.75
CA LEU A 110 25.89 14.30 3.98
C LEU A 110 25.92 13.95 2.50
N LEU A 111 26.47 12.78 2.14
CA LEU A 111 26.54 12.33 0.75
C LEU A 111 25.15 12.20 0.09
N MET A 112 24.15 11.64 0.79
CA MET A 112 22.77 11.58 0.28
C MET A 112 22.16 12.97 0.08
N ARG A 113 22.42 13.93 0.96
CA ARG A 113 21.97 15.31 0.79
C ARG A 113 22.61 15.97 -0.43
N TRP A 114 23.90 15.76 -0.62
CA TRP A 114 24.61 16.24 -1.81
C TRP A 114 24.07 15.59 -3.08
N ALA A 115 23.83 14.28 -3.07
CA ALA A 115 23.22 13.56 -4.19
C ALA A 115 21.85 14.14 -4.57
N GLN A 116 21.03 14.53 -3.60
CA GLN A 116 19.72 15.17 -3.88
C GLN A 116 19.80 16.56 -4.54
N THR A 117 20.99 17.19 -4.59
CA THR A 117 21.20 18.44 -5.34
C THR A 117 21.56 18.21 -6.80
N LEU A 118 21.91 16.98 -7.15
CA LEU A 118 22.14 16.52 -8.51
C LEU A 118 20.86 15.85 -9.04
N SER A 119 20.60 15.98 -10.33
CA SER A 119 19.55 15.22 -10.97
C SER A 119 19.93 13.74 -11.07
N PRO A 120 18.95 12.82 -11.10
CA PRO A 120 19.22 11.40 -11.35
C PRO A 120 20.05 11.15 -12.62
N HIS A 121 19.87 12.00 -13.65
CA HIS A 121 20.65 11.95 -14.89
C HIS A 121 22.14 12.25 -14.72
N GLU A 122 22.49 13.08 -13.74
CA GLU A 122 23.88 13.39 -13.42
C GLU A 122 24.53 12.30 -12.55
N LEU A 123 23.74 11.66 -11.67
CA LEU A 123 24.22 10.61 -10.78
C LEU A 123 24.33 9.23 -11.44
N ASN A 124 23.44 8.93 -12.39
CA ASN A 124 23.35 7.64 -13.05
C ASN A 124 23.21 7.82 -14.57
N PRO A 125 24.24 8.38 -15.27
CA PRO A 125 24.16 8.67 -16.70
C PRO A 125 23.96 7.41 -17.57
N LEU A 126 24.35 6.23 -17.05
CA LEU A 126 24.20 4.94 -17.72
C LEU A 126 22.83 4.28 -17.46
N GLY A 127 21.98 4.86 -16.59
CA GLY A 127 20.62 4.38 -16.34
C GLY A 127 20.54 2.99 -15.71
N HIS A 128 21.54 2.57 -14.93
CA HIS A 128 21.51 1.27 -14.26
C HIS A 128 20.38 1.24 -13.21
N ASP A 129 19.46 0.28 -13.32
CA ASP A 129 18.31 0.15 -12.43
C ASP A 129 18.29 -1.25 -11.78
N PRO A 130 18.86 -1.39 -10.57
CA PRO A 130 18.88 -2.67 -9.85
C PRO A 130 17.48 -3.22 -9.57
N LEU A 131 16.49 -2.35 -9.41
CA LEU A 131 15.11 -2.73 -9.15
C LEU A 131 14.49 -3.34 -10.42
N ARG A 132 14.76 -2.76 -11.59
CA ARG A 132 14.36 -3.33 -12.88
C ARG A 132 14.86 -4.76 -13.01
N ASP A 133 16.15 -4.99 -12.80
CA ASP A 133 16.76 -6.32 -12.98
C ASP A 133 16.16 -7.36 -12.04
N ARG A 134 15.86 -6.97 -10.79
CA ARG A 134 15.17 -7.82 -9.80
C ARG A 134 13.77 -8.20 -10.24
N LEU A 135 13.08 -7.37 -11.01
CA LEU A 135 11.67 -7.56 -11.40
C LEU A 135 11.48 -8.15 -12.81
N ARG A 136 12.55 -8.32 -13.59
CA ARG A 136 12.49 -8.86 -14.97
C ARG A 136 11.87 -10.26 -15.09
N HIS A 137 11.90 -11.04 -14.01
CA HIS A 137 11.34 -12.39 -13.98
C HIS A 137 9.80 -12.43 -13.88
N ILE A 138 9.15 -11.28 -13.66
CA ILE A 138 7.68 -11.21 -13.54
C ILE A 138 7.04 -11.39 -14.92
N ASP A 139 6.20 -12.41 -15.02
CA ASP A 139 5.37 -12.66 -16.21
C ASP A 139 4.10 -11.82 -16.17
N PHE A 140 4.14 -10.65 -16.82
CA PHE A 140 3.00 -9.74 -16.92
C PHE A 140 1.89 -10.24 -17.86
N GLU A 141 2.22 -11.10 -18.83
CA GLU A 141 1.22 -11.67 -19.72
C GLU A 141 0.36 -12.67 -18.95
N ALA A 142 1.00 -13.52 -18.15
CA ALA A 142 0.28 -14.49 -17.36
C ALA A 142 -0.62 -13.84 -16.28
N LEU A 143 -0.27 -12.64 -15.78
CA LEU A 143 -1.11 -11.85 -14.87
C LEU A 143 -2.44 -11.40 -15.50
N ARG A 144 -2.57 -11.43 -16.83
CA ARG A 144 -3.81 -11.08 -17.56
C ARG A 144 -4.81 -12.23 -17.63
N HIS A 145 -4.38 -13.46 -17.34
CA HIS A 145 -5.27 -14.60 -17.47
C HIS A 145 -6.52 -14.51 -16.58
N PRO A 146 -7.66 -15.09 -17.01
CA PRO A 146 -8.85 -15.18 -16.18
C PRO A 146 -8.57 -15.90 -14.85
N GLY A 147 -9.24 -15.47 -13.78
CA GLY A 147 -9.09 -16.06 -12.44
C GLY A 147 -7.87 -15.57 -11.65
N ARG A 148 -7.10 -14.62 -12.18
CA ARG A 148 -6.06 -13.92 -11.43
C ARG A 148 -6.65 -12.79 -10.58
N PRO A 149 -6.06 -12.47 -9.41
CA PRO A 149 -6.47 -11.31 -8.63
C PRO A 149 -6.40 -10.05 -9.48
N ARG A 150 -7.37 -9.15 -9.29
CA ARG A 150 -7.37 -7.89 -10.02
C ARG A 150 -6.32 -6.95 -9.46
N LEU A 151 -5.47 -6.39 -10.33
CA LEU A 151 -4.43 -5.44 -9.95
C LEU A 151 -4.89 -4.01 -10.21
N ALA A 152 -4.51 -3.10 -9.33
CA ALA A 152 -4.68 -1.67 -9.48
C ALA A 152 -3.42 -0.96 -8.95
N ILE A 153 -2.49 -0.67 -9.86
CA ILE A 153 -1.18 -0.10 -9.52
C ILE A 153 -1.19 1.39 -9.85
N ALA A 154 -1.01 2.23 -8.83
CA ALA A 154 -1.05 3.67 -8.99
C ALA A 154 0.31 4.24 -9.42
N ALA A 155 0.28 5.17 -10.37
CA ALA A 155 1.40 6.04 -10.73
C ALA A 155 0.88 7.48 -10.93
N THR A 156 1.76 8.45 -10.81
CA THR A 156 1.42 9.88 -10.98
C THR A 156 1.97 10.37 -12.31
N HIS A 157 1.11 10.91 -13.17
CA HIS A 157 1.56 11.59 -14.38
C HIS A 157 2.33 12.87 -14.01
N ALA A 158 3.62 12.93 -14.34
CA ALA A 158 4.55 13.92 -13.79
C ALA A 158 4.20 15.36 -14.15
N ASN A 159 3.72 15.59 -15.39
CA ASN A 159 3.44 16.95 -15.87
C ASN A 159 2.09 17.51 -15.42
N SER A 160 1.16 16.66 -14.96
CA SER A 160 -0.22 17.09 -14.64
C SER A 160 -0.67 16.73 -13.21
N GLY A 161 0.09 15.89 -12.50
CA GLY A 161 -0.29 15.37 -11.20
C GLY A 161 -1.45 14.37 -11.24
N ARG A 162 -1.95 14.00 -12.42
CA ARG A 162 -3.11 13.11 -12.56
C ARG A 162 -2.74 11.68 -12.17
N LEU A 163 -3.63 11.04 -11.41
CA LEU A 163 -3.58 9.61 -11.13
C LEU A 163 -3.72 8.79 -12.42
N GLN A 164 -2.77 7.88 -12.64
CA GLN A 164 -2.88 6.77 -13.58
C GLN A 164 -2.95 5.47 -12.79
N VAL A 165 -3.95 4.63 -13.08
CA VAL A 165 -4.06 3.28 -12.50
C VAL A 165 -3.80 2.27 -13.61
N PHE A 166 -2.78 1.43 -13.42
CA PHE A 166 -2.49 0.31 -14.30
C PHE A 166 -3.13 -0.96 -13.73
N ASP A 167 -4.00 -1.58 -14.53
CA ASP A 167 -4.64 -2.85 -14.21
C ASP A 167 -3.91 -4.02 -14.89
N ASN A 168 -4.40 -5.26 -14.75
CA ASN A 168 -3.72 -6.44 -15.32
C ASN A 168 -3.41 -6.29 -16.82
N GLU A 169 -4.31 -5.66 -17.61
CA GLU A 169 -4.13 -5.51 -19.05
C GLU A 169 -3.03 -4.50 -19.40
N SER A 170 -2.99 -3.39 -18.66
CA SER A 170 -2.11 -2.26 -18.92
C SER A 170 -0.79 -2.31 -18.13
N LEU A 171 -0.68 -3.22 -17.16
CA LEU A 171 0.52 -3.35 -16.33
C LEU A 171 1.68 -3.96 -17.13
N THR A 172 2.83 -3.30 -16.99
CA THR A 172 4.13 -3.69 -17.53
C THR A 172 5.20 -3.48 -16.46
N LEU A 173 6.43 -3.94 -16.72
CA LEU A 173 7.57 -3.65 -15.85
C LEU A 173 7.78 -2.15 -15.68
N ASP A 174 7.66 -1.36 -16.76
CA ASP A 174 7.81 0.10 -16.68
C ASP A 174 6.69 0.74 -15.85
N ALA A 175 5.45 0.29 -15.99
CA ALA A 175 4.34 0.76 -15.15
C ALA A 175 4.55 0.45 -13.66
N LEU A 176 5.11 -0.73 -13.34
CA LEU A 176 5.47 -1.09 -11.97
C LEU A 176 6.61 -0.22 -11.43
N LEU A 177 7.66 0.01 -12.23
CA LEU A 177 8.77 0.90 -11.85
C LEU A 177 8.31 2.35 -11.69
N ALA A 178 7.42 2.84 -12.56
CA ALA A 178 6.83 4.16 -12.46
C ALA A 178 6.11 4.34 -11.10
N SER A 179 5.39 3.32 -10.63
CA SER A 179 4.72 3.36 -9.32
C SER A 179 5.67 3.60 -8.14
N ALA A 180 6.96 3.25 -8.27
CA ALA A 180 8.00 3.43 -7.25
C ALA A 180 9.04 4.52 -7.63
N CYS A 181 8.78 5.31 -8.68
CA CYS A 181 9.72 6.29 -9.21
C CYS A 181 9.70 7.59 -8.39
N LEU A 182 10.47 7.63 -7.30
CA LEU A 182 10.70 8.86 -6.55
C LEU A 182 11.59 9.82 -7.37
N PRO A 183 11.12 11.03 -7.73
CA PRO A 183 11.80 11.89 -8.71
C PRO A 183 13.18 12.41 -8.26
N ALA A 184 13.42 12.45 -6.95
CA ALA A 184 14.73 12.83 -6.39
C ALA A 184 15.75 11.68 -6.39
N LEU A 185 15.32 10.44 -6.67
CA LEU A 185 16.15 9.23 -6.56
C LEU A 185 16.24 8.43 -7.87
N HIS A 186 15.23 8.51 -8.72
CA HIS A 186 15.11 7.71 -9.93
C HIS A 186 14.88 8.59 -11.16
N HIS A 187 15.36 8.10 -12.31
CA HIS A 187 15.00 8.69 -13.59
C HIS A 187 13.49 8.58 -13.80
N THR A 188 12.91 9.64 -14.36
CA THR A 188 11.49 9.63 -14.73
C THR A 188 11.21 8.49 -15.70
N VAL A 189 10.22 7.66 -15.38
CA VAL A 189 9.85 6.54 -16.24
C VAL A 189 8.90 7.04 -17.32
N THR A 190 9.21 6.75 -18.58
CA THR A 190 8.38 7.13 -19.72
C THR A 190 7.60 5.92 -20.22
N ILE A 191 6.28 6.04 -20.31
CA ILE A 191 5.40 4.98 -20.82
C ILE A 191 4.57 5.59 -21.94
N ALA A 192 4.67 5.02 -23.14
CA ALA A 192 3.99 5.52 -24.34
C ALA A 192 4.24 7.02 -24.61
N GLY A 193 5.45 7.52 -24.31
CA GLY A 193 5.84 8.91 -24.50
C GLY A 193 5.51 9.85 -23.34
N GLU A 194 4.74 9.41 -22.35
CA GLU A 194 4.32 10.23 -21.22
C GLU A 194 5.18 9.96 -19.95
N PRO A 195 5.50 11.00 -19.16
CA PRO A 195 6.34 10.86 -17.97
C PRO A 195 5.53 10.49 -16.72
N TYR A 196 6.04 9.53 -15.95
CA TYR A 196 5.41 9.06 -14.72
C TYR A 196 6.38 9.02 -13.54
N TRP A 197 5.84 9.35 -12.37
CA TRP A 197 6.48 9.27 -11.05
C TRP A 197 5.66 8.38 -10.11
N ASP A 198 6.21 8.18 -8.90
CA ASP A 198 5.60 7.40 -7.83
C ASP A 198 4.11 7.75 -7.65
N GLY A 199 3.27 6.72 -7.52
CA GLY A 199 1.83 6.90 -7.35
C GLY A 199 1.46 7.61 -6.05
N GLY A 200 2.40 7.68 -5.10
CA GLY A 200 2.25 8.30 -3.80
C GLY A 200 1.71 9.72 -3.85
N TYR A 201 2.11 10.49 -4.86
CA TYR A 201 1.67 11.87 -5.06
C TYR A 201 0.20 12.01 -5.50
N SER A 202 -0.44 10.94 -5.96
CA SER A 202 -1.81 10.99 -6.49
C SER A 202 -2.78 9.98 -5.86
N ALA A 203 -2.31 8.81 -5.37
CA ALA A 203 -3.10 7.86 -4.57
C ALA A 203 -2.20 6.86 -3.81
N ASN A 204 -2.39 6.70 -2.49
CA ASN A 204 -1.54 5.83 -1.66
C ASN A 204 -2.25 5.16 -0.47
N PRO A 205 -2.84 3.96 -0.65
CA PRO A 205 -3.12 3.29 -1.93
C PRO A 205 -4.38 3.86 -2.62
N ALA A 206 -4.61 3.50 -3.88
CA ALA A 206 -5.85 3.84 -4.59
C ALA A 206 -6.99 2.89 -4.21
N VAL A 207 -8.07 3.39 -3.60
CA VAL A 207 -9.14 2.50 -3.10
C VAL A 207 -10.30 2.36 -4.07
N PHE A 208 -10.69 3.45 -4.74
CA PHE A 208 -11.83 3.48 -5.65
C PHE A 208 -11.79 2.43 -6.77
N PRO A 209 -10.63 2.06 -7.37
CA PRO A 209 -10.58 0.97 -8.36
C PRO A 209 -11.17 -0.36 -7.85
N LEU A 210 -10.99 -0.67 -6.55
CA LEU A 210 -11.51 -1.89 -5.92
C LEU A 210 -13.05 -1.87 -5.80
N LEU A 211 -13.64 -0.68 -5.77
CA LEU A 211 -15.09 -0.49 -5.66
C LEU A 211 -15.78 -0.52 -7.02
N ARG A 212 -15.09 -0.14 -8.09
CA ARG A 212 -15.66 -0.08 -9.45
C ARG A 212 -15.74 -1.43 -10.15
N ASP A 213 -14.75 -2.28 -9.97
CA ASP A 213 -14.66 -3.55 -10.71
C ASP A 213 -15.50 -4.64 -10.06
N SER A 214 -16.45 -5.21 -10.80
CA SER A 214 -17.38 -6.23 -10.29
C SER A 214 -16.70 -7.51 -9.79
N ARG A 215 -15.46 -7.77 -10.20
CA ARG A 215 -14.66 -8.92 -9.77
C ARG A 215 -14.05 -8.75 -8.38
N CYS A 216 -13.93 -7.52 -7.89
CA CYS A 216 -13.40 -7.24 -6.56
C CYS A 216 -14.42 -7.61 -5.48
N ALA A 217 -13.94 -8.06 -4.33
CA ALA A 217 -14.74 -8.39 -3.15
C ALA A 217 -15.41 -7.15 -2.54
N GLU A 218 -16.38 -7.38 -1.64
CA GLU A 218 -16.97 -6.32 -0.82
C GLU A 218 -16.06 -5.93 0.36
N ASP A 219 -15.27 -6.88 0.88
CA ASP A 219 -14.34 -6.66 1.98
C ASP A 219 -12.96 -6.19 1.47
N THR A 220 -12.47 -5.07 2.00
CA THR A 220 -11.15 -4.51 1.70
C THR A 220 -10.33 -4.36 2.97
N LEU A 221 -9.16 -5.01 3.02
CA LEU A 221 -8.16 -4.83 4.05
C LEU A 221 -7.17 -3.73 3.64
N LEU A 222 -7.18 -2.65 4.40
CA LEU A 222 -6.22 -1.57 4.31
C LEU A 222 -4.97 -1.94 5.11
N VAL A 223 -3.80 -1.91 4.47
CA VAL A 223 -2.51 -2.05 5.14
C VAL A 223 -1.80 -0.71 5.07
N LEU A 224 -1.81 0.01 6.19
CA LEU A 224 -1.28 1.37 6.28
C LEU A 224 0.07 1.38 6.98
N LEU A 225 1.04 2.09 6.40
CA LEU A 225 2.41 2.20 6.88
C LEU A 225 2.72 3.56 7.49
N ALA A 226 2.05 4.61 6.99
CA ALA A 226 2.30 5.96 7.42
C ALA A 226 1.45 6.30 8.65
N PRO A 227 2.01 7.05 9.63
CA PRO A 227 1.27 7.47 10.80
C PRO A 227 0.08 8.36 10.40
N ARG A 228 -1.07 8.15 11.03
CA ARG A 228 -2.28 8.97 10.80
C ARG A 228 -2.29 10.28 11.56
N CYS A 229 -1.57 10.33 12.68
CA CYS A 229 -1.43 11.50 13.53
C CYS A 229 0.03 11.69 13.92
N HIS A 230 0.39 12.95 14.16
CA HIS A 230 1.72 13.32 14.61
C HIS A 230 1.63 13.98 15.97
N ALA A 231 2.50 13.58 16.91
CA ALA A 231 2.46 14.08 18.28
C ALA A 231 2.81 15.58 18.41
N HIS A 232 3.60 16.14 17.48
CA HIS A 232 4.03 17.53 17.53
C HIS A 232 4.09 18.18 16.14
N THR A 233 3.95 19.51 16.13
CA THR A 233 4.14 20.35 14.95
C THR A 233 5.64 20.56 14.70
N PRO A 234 6.14 20.30 13.47
CA PRO A 234 7.56 20.43 13.16
C PRO A 234 8.01 21.90 13.26
N ARG A 235 9.24 22.13 13.74
CA ARG A 235 9.80 23.49 13.87
C ARG A 235 11.06 23.69 13.05
N LYS A 236 11.80 22.62 12.75
CA LYS A 236 13.03 22.70 11.94
C LYS A 236 12.71 22.56 10.46
N ALA A 237 13.47 23.24 9.60
CA ALA A 237 13.26 23.19 8.15
C ALA A 237 13.27 21.76 7.56
N ALA A 238 14.12 20.88 8.08
CA ALA A 238 14.14 19.47 7.68
C ALA A 238 12.83 18.75 8.05
N GLU A 239 12.38 18.89 9.31
CA GLU A 239 11.14 18.30 9.81
C GLU A 239 9.90 18.82 9.05
N ILE A 240 9.89 20.11 8.68
CA ILE A 240 8.82 20.74 7.90
C ILE A 240 8.76 20.13 6.50
N ARG A 241 9.92 20.03 5.81
CA ARG A 241 9.99 19.46 4.47
C ARG A 241 9.54 18.00 4.45
N GLU A 242 10.00 17.23 5.43
CA GLU A 242 9.57 15.85 5.62
C GLU A 242 8.05 15.76 5.83
N ARG A 243 7.50 16.54 6.77
CA ARG A 243 6.06 16.58 7.02
C ARG A 243 5.27 16.96 5.76
N ALA A 244 5.76 17.91 4.97
CA ALA A 244 5.09 18.32 3.72
C ALA A 244 5.02 17.16 2.71
N VAL A 245 6.09 16.37 2.58
CA VAL A 245 6.10 15.18 1.71
C VAL A 245 5.10 14.14 2.21
N ASP A 246 5.05 13.86 3.51
CA ASP A 246 4.07 12.90 4.04
C ASP A 246 2.63 13.34 3.83
N ILE A 247 2.33 14.62 4.07
CA ILE A 247 1.01 15.17 3.80
C ILE A 247 0.69 15.04 2.31
N ALA A 248 1.63 15.34 1.42
CA ALA A 248 1.42 15.16 -0.02
C ALA A 248 1.10 13.71 -0.40
N PHE A 249 1.75 12.73 0.25
CA PHE A 249 1.52 11.30 -0.02
C PHE A 249 0.23 10.77 0.60
N GLN A 250 -0.27 11.39 1.68
CA GLN A 250 -1.47 10.93 2.39
C GLN A 250 -2.74 11.67 1.99
N ALA A 251 -2.63 12.95 1.61
CA ALA A 251 -3.78 13.80 1.34
C ALA A 251 -4.75 13.21 0.29
N PRO A 252 -4.30 12.62 -0.83
CA PRO A 252 -5.22 12.02 -1.80
C PRO A 252 -6.02 10.85 -1.22
N PHE A 253 -5.36 9.97 -0.46
CA PHE A 253 -6.00 8.84 0.20
C PHE A 253 -7.02 9.27 1.26
N LEU A 254 -6.65 10.24 2.11
CA LEU A 254 -7.58 10.78 3.12
C LEU A 254 -8.79 11.47 2.48
N ARG A 255 -8.58 12.22 1.39
CA ARG A 255 -9.66 12.84 0.61
C ARG A 255 -10.58 11.77 0.02
N GLU A 256 -10.02 10.72 -0.58
CA GLU A 256 -10.77 9.60 -1.16
C GLU A 256 -11.61 8.88 -0.10
N LEU A 257 -11.03 8.51 1.04
CA LEU A 257 -11.76 7.86 2.13
C LEU A 257 -12.84 8.77 2.74
N GLY A 258 -12.59 10.07 2.88
CA GLY A 258 -13.59 11.03 3.35
C GLY A 258 -14.81 11.09 2.42
N LEU A 259 -14.57 11.18 1.12
CA LEU A 259 -15.65 11.15 0.12
C LEU A 259 -16.42 9.83 0.15
N LEU A 260 -15.73 8.70 0.28
CA LEU A 260 -16.38 7.39 0.39
C LEU A 260 -17.23 7.30 1.65
N HIS A 261 -16.77 7.84 2.78
CA HIS A 261 -17.55 7.90 4.01
C HIS A 261 -18.83 8.71 3.85
N GLU A 262 -18.74 9.91 3.29
CA GLU A 262 -19.89 10.78 3.04
C GLU A 262 -20.92 10.11 2.12
N LEU A 263 -20.45 9.50 1.03
CA LEU A 263 -21.31 8.76 0.11
C LEU A 263 -21.98 7.57 0.81
N GLN A 264 -21.23 6.75 1.54
CA GLN A 264 -21.79 5.63 2.28
C GLN A 264 -22.81 6.09 3.33
N SER A 265 -22.59 7.24 3.97
CA SER A 265 -23.51 7.83 4.95
C SER A 265 -24.81 8.29 4.29
N ALA A 266 -24.73 9.05 3.19
CA ALA A 266 -25.89 9.51 2.43
C ALA A 266 -26.74 8.37 1.85
N MET A 267 -26.12 7.23 1.55
CA MET A 267 -26.81 6.06 1.02
C MET A 267 -27.54 5.23 2.08
N ARG A 268 -27.24 5.44 3.37
CA ARG A 268 -27.97 4.80 4.48
C ARG A 268 -29.30 5.49 4.78
N SER A 269 -29.42 6.79 4.49
CA SER A 269 -30.58 7.62 4.86
C SER A 269 -31.64 7.79 3.76
N GLY A 270 -31.40 7.32 2.54
CA GLY A 270 -32.29 7.56 1.39
C GLY A 270 -32.74 6.32 0.62
N TRP A 271 -33.82 6.46 -0.14
CA TRP A 271 -34.25 5.51 -1.17
C TRP A 271 -33.40 5.69 -2.42
N TRP A 272 -32.27 4.98 -2.50
CA TRP A 272 -31.38 4.97 -3.66
C TRP A 272 -31.63 3.73 -4.55
N PRO A 273 -31.64 3.86 -5.88
CA PRO A 273 -31.58 2.71 -6.78
C PRO A 273 -30.23 2.00 -6.58
N ARG A 274 -30.25 0.77 -6.05
CA ARG A 274 -29.02 -0.01 -5.74
C ARG A 274 -28.65 -0.93 -6.90
N SER A 275 -28.14 -0.40 -7.99
CA SER A 275 -27.45 -1.19 -9.04
C SER A 275 -26.00 -0.77 -9.17
N GLY A 276 -25.20 -1.51 -9.94
CA GLY A 276 -23.83 -1.13 -10.31
C GLY A 276 -22.92 -0.69 -9.15
N LEU A 277 -22.35 0.51 -9.31
CA LEU A 277 -21.37 1.10 -8.39
C LEU A 277 -22.01 1.49 -7.06
N GLU A 278 -23.24 1.97 -7.06
CA GLU A 278 -23.97 2.38 -5.87
C GLU A 278 -24.15 1.20 -4.91
N ARG A 279 -24.56 0.04 -5.44
CA ARG A 279 -24.68 -1.17 -4.64
C ARG A 279 -23.34 -1.57 -4.01
N ARG A 280 -22.25 -1.53 -4.80
CA ARG A 280 -20.91 -1.89 -4.34
C ARG A 280 -20.40 -0.92 -3.28
N LEU A 281 -20.61 0.38 -3.47
CA LEU A 281 -20.29 1.40 -2.46
C LEU A 281 -21.04 1.15 -1.15
N ALA A 282 -22.35 0.86 -1.21
CA ALA A 282 -23.15 0.59 -0.03
C ALA A 282 -22.74 -0.69 0.72
N GLN A 283 -22.25 -1.69 -0.01
CA GLN A 283 -21.83 -2.99 0.53
C GLN A 283 -20.35 -3.06 0.94
N ALA A 284 -19.55 -2.07 0.55
CA ALA A 284 -18.12 -2.04 0.83
C ALA A 284 -17.84 -2.06 2.34
N ARG A 285 -16.99 -3.01 2.75
CA ARG A 285 -16.61 -3.30 4.12
C ARG A 285 -15.11 -3.08 4.31
N TRP A 286 -14.76 -2.42 5.40
CA TRP A 286 -13.41 -1.94 5.65
C TRP A 286 -12.76 -2.68 6.81
N HIS A 287 -11.52 -3.09 6.61
CA HIS A 287 -10.67 -3.73 7.62
C HIS A 287 -9.32 -3.03 7.63
N LEU A 288 -8.59 -3.09 8.74
CA LEU A 288 -7.32 -2.39 8.90
C LEU A 288 -6.28 -3.26 9.60
N VAL A 289 -5.09 -3.30 9.02
CA VAL A 289 -3.84 -3.57 9.73
C VAL A 289 -3.02 -2.29 9.72
N ASP A 290 -2.79 -1.75 10.91
CA ASP A 290 -2.14 -0.47 11.11
C ASP A 290 -0.67 -0.64 11.52
N GLY A 291 0.24 -0.21 10.66
CA GLY A 291 1.67 -0.18 10.96
C GLY A 291 2.11 1.01 11.81
N ALA A 292 1.27 2.04 11.99
CA ALA A 292 1.64 3.26 12.69
C ALA A 292 2.21 3.03 14.11
N PRO A 293 1.67 2.13 14.96
CA PRO A 293 2.20 1.91 16.31
C PRO A 293 3.66 1.48 16.34
N VAL A 294 4.13 0.79 15.30
CA VAL A 294 5.53 0.35 15.18
C VAL A 294 6.35 1.37 14.41
N LEU A 295 5.82 1.85 13.27
CA LEU A 295 6.58 2.65 12.31
C LEU A 295 6.71 4.12 12.69
N ALA A 296 5.79 4.67 13.51
CA ALA A 296 5.84 6.06 13.95
C ALA A 296 7.01 6.36 14.90
N ALA A 297 7.54 5.33 15.58
CA ALA A 297 8.71 5.43 16.44
C ALA A 297 10.03 5.48 15.65
N LEU A 298 10.01 5.11 14.36
CA LEU A 298 11.21 5.06 13.53
C LEU A 298 11.52 6.41 12.89
N HIS A 299 12.80 6.74 12.77
CA HIS A 299 13.22 7.90 11.99
C HIS A 299 12.79 7.76 10.53
N ARG A 300 12.35 8.85 9.91
CA ARG A 300 11.83 8.82 8.52
C ARG A 300 12.85 8.35 7.50
N GLU A 301 14.13 8.65 7.69
CA GLU A 301 15.21 8.20 6.82
C GLU A 301 15.30 6.67 6.72
N THR A 302 14.76 5.93 7.69
CA THR A 302 14.70 4.47 7.64
C THR A 302 13.87 3.93 6.47
N ARG A 303 12.99 4.76 5.87
CA ARG A 303 12.28 4.41 4.64
C ARG A 303 13.21 4.25 3.43
N LEU A 304 14.41 4.78 3.48
CA LEU A 304 15.44 4.63 2.45
C LEU A 304 16.46 3.53 2.80
N ILE A 305 16.34 2.91 3.99
CA ILE A 305 17.31 1.92 4.48
C ILE A 305 16.87 0.51 4.08
N ALA A 306 17.38 0.04 2.95
CA ALA A 306 17.32 -1.34 2.49
C ALA A 306 18.45 -2.20 3.13
N HIS A 307 18.35 -2.45 4.43
CA HIS A 307 19.29 -3.30 5.19
C HIS A 307 18.59 -4.56 5.69
N LEU A 308 19.08 -5.74 5.30
CA LEU A 308 18.33 -6.99 5.46
C LEU A 308 17.86 -7.29 6.91
N PRO A 309 18.71 -7.26 7.95
CA PRO A 309 18.26 -7.44 9.33
C PRO A 309 17.15 -6.46 9.78
N PHE A 310 17.16 -5.23 9.25
CA PHE A 310 16.11 -4.26 9.54
C PHE A 310 14.82 -4.58 8.78
N LEU A 311 14.91 -4.97 7.52
CA LEU A 311 13.76 -5.43 6.74
C LEU A 311 13.11 -6.67 7.38
N HIS A 312 13.88 -7.60 7.93
CA HIS A 312 13.37 -8.75 8.69
C HIS A 312 12.64 -8.31 9.97
N ARG A 313 13.19 -7.35 10.72
CA ARG A 313 12.49 -6.77 11.90
C ARG A 313 11.15 -6.16 11.51
N LEU A 314 11.09 -5.41 10.40
CA LEU A 314 9.83 -4.86 9.88
C LEU A 314 8.85 -5.95 9.46
N ARG A 315 9.32 -6.98 8.75
CA ARG A 315 8.52 -8.16 8.39
C ARG A 315 7.94 -8.83 9.62
N ASP A 316 8.74 -9.07 10.64
CA ASP A 316 8.29 -9.76 11.85
C ASP A 316 7.25 -8.93 12.61
N ALA A 317 7.41 -7.61 12.66
CA ALA A 317 6.40 -6.70 13.19
C ALA A 317 5.09 -6.73 12.36
N GLY A 318 5.19 -6.79 11.03
CA GLY A 318 4.04 -6.96 10.13
C GLY A 318 3.31 -8.28 10.34
N ARG A 319 4.06 -9.38 10.51
CA ARG A 319 3.51 -10.70 10.84
C ARG A 319 2.77 -10.67 12.18
N ALA A 320 3.34 -10.03 13.20
CA ALA A 320 2.71 -9.89 14.51
C ALA A 320 1.40 -9.09 14.43
N ALA A 321 1.39 -7.96 13.71
CA ALA A 321 0.19 -7.14 13.52
C ALA A 321 -0.91 -7.89 12.75
N ALA A 322 -0.54 -8.62 11.69
CA ALA A 322 -1.47 -9.47 10.96
C ALA A 322 -1.98 -10.63 11.81
N GLY A 323 -1.14 -11.24 12.66
CA GLY A 323 -1.53 -12.26 13.61
C GLY A 323 -2.59 -11.76 14.60
N ALA A 324 -2.39 -10.56 15.16
CA ALA A 324 -3.38 -9.92 16.04
C ALA A 324 -4.71 -9.65 15.30
N TRP A 325 -4.64 -9.15 14.06
CA TRP A 325 -5.82 -8.96 13.23
C TRP A 325 -6.54 -10.28 12.92
N LEU A 326 -5.81 -11.34 12.56
CA LEU A 326 -6.32 -12.68 12.28
C LEU A 326 -7.01 -13.31 13.50
N ALA A 327 -6.47 -13.10 14.70
CA ALA A 327 -7.00 -13.66 15.94
C ALA A 327 -8.30 -13.01 16.42
N GLY A 328 -8.59 -11.78 16.00
CA GLY A 328 -9.80 -11.05 16.42
C GLY A 328 -10.56 -10.41 15.24
N PRO A 329 -10.17 -9.20 14.81
CA PRO A 329 -10.90 -8.42 13.81
C PRO A 329 -11.24 -9.15 12.50
N ALA A 330 -10.40 -10.09 12.06
CA ALA A 330 -10.61 -10.88 10.84
C ALA A 330 -11.90 -11.72 10.86
N ALA A 331 -12.48 -11.97 12.03
CA ALA A 331 -13.81 -12.57 12.13
C ALA A 331 -14.91 -11.67 11.54
N ALA A 332 -14.70 -10.37 11.33
CA ALA A 332 -15.70 -9.51 10.70
C ALA A 332 -15.80 -9.72 9.17
N VAL A 333 -14.74 -10.22 8.53
CA VAL A 333 -14.68 -10.41 7.07
C VAL A 333 -15.82 -11.31 6.59
N GLY A 334 -16.49 -10.90 5.52
CA GLY A 334 -17.67 -11.60 5.01
C GLY A 334 -18.97 -11.24 5.74
N ARG A 335 -18.93 -10.47 6.83
CA ARG A 335 -20.12 -10.10 7.64
C ARG A 335 -20.33 -8.60 7.81
N ARG A 336 -19.29 -7.85 8.17
CA ARG A 336 -19.34 -6.40 8.46
C ARG A 336 -17.94 -5.78 8.38
N SER A 337 -17.85 -4.46 8.36
CA SER A 337 -16.56 -3.78 8.51
C SER A 337 -15.92 -4.09 9.86
N GLY A 338 -14.61 -4.34 9.87
CA GLY A 338 -13.79 -4.45 11.07
C GLY A 338 -13.31 -3.09 11.61
N VAL A 339 -13.41 -2.03 10.80
CA VAL A 339 -13.11 -0.63 11.18
C VAL A 339 -14.10 0.33 10.52
N ALA A 340 -14.43 1.45 11.16
CA ALA A 340 -15.20 2.52 10.53
C ALA A 340 -14.25 3.48 9.78
N LEU A 341 -14.67 4.00 8.62
CA LEU A 341 -13.84 4.94 7.85
C LEU A 341 -13.40 6.20 8.64
N PRO A 342 -14.24 6.81 9.51
CA PRO A 342 -13.80 7.94 10.34
C PRO A 342 -12.61 7.61 11.25
N ASP A 343 -12.55 6.39 11.80
CA ASP A 343 -11.43 5.94 12.64
C ASP A 343 -10.13 5.82 11.82
N VAL A 344 -10.25 5.45 10.54
CA VAL A 344 -9.13 5.40 9.58
C VAL A 344 -8.68 6.80 9.17
N LEU A 345 -9.55 7.80 9.19
CA LEU A 345 -9.20 9.19 8.89
C LEU A 345 -8.48 9.89 10.06
N GLY A 346 -8.44 9.28 11.24
CA GLY A 346 -7.87 9.89 12.44
C GLY A 346 -8.73 11.05 12.98
N ALA A 347 -10.03 11.08 12.64
CA ALA A 347 -10.95 11.99 13.31
C ALA A 347 -11.01 11.59 14.79
N PRO A 348 -10.86 12.54 15.74
CA PRO A 348 -11.16 12.23 17.14
C PRO A 348 -12.61 11.75 17.22
N ALA A 349 -12.86 10.71 18.02
CA ALA A 349 -14.15 10.05 18.18
C ALA A 349 -15.28 10.95 18.73
N ASP A 350 -15.06 12.25 18.87
CA ASP A 350 -16.04 13.24 19.31
C ASP A 350 -15.89 14.54 18.51
N GLN A 351 -16.60 14.64 17.39
CA GLN A 351 -17.17 15.92 17.00
C GLN A 351 -18.69 15.73 16.90
N PRO A 352 -19.49 16.33 17.80
CA PRO A 352 -20.93 16.27 17.68
C PRO A 352 -21.31 16.92 16.34
N SER A 353 -22.15 16.22 15.58
CA SER A 353 -22.84 16.74 14.40
C SER A 353 -23.30 18.18 14.69
N SER A 354 -22.78 19.15 13.94
CA SER A 354 -23.18 20.54 14.09
C SER A 354 -24.72 20.64 13.97
N PRO A 355 -25.42 21.31 14.91
CA PRO A 355 -26.86 21.46 14.81
C PRO A 355 -27.17 22.33 13.59
N GLY A 356 -28.19 21.93 12.85
CA GLY A 356 -28.63 22.57 11.61
C GLY A 356 -28.77 24.08 11.76
N VAL A 357 -28.36 24.78 10.71
CA VAL A 357 -28.54 26.22 10.53
C VAL A 357 -30.01 26.55 10.76
N GLY A 358 -30.30 27.23 11.88
CA GLY A 358 -31.61 27.76 12.20
C GLY A 358 -32.05 28.77 11.14
N GLY A 359 -33.29 28.62 10.67
CA GLY A 359 -33.93 29.56 9.75
C GLY A 359 -34.06 30.96 10.36
N PRO A 360 -34.15 32.01 9.52
CA PRO A 360 -34.19 33.38 10.00
C PRO A 360 -35.50 33.65 10.75
N ALA A 361 -35.35 34.18 11.97
CA ALA A 361 -36.44 34.74 12.74
C ALA A 361 -37.01 35.96 12.02
N GLY A 362 -38.34 35.97 11.84
CA GLY A 362 -39.08 37.11 11.32
C GLY A 362 -38.98 38.32 12.25
N LEU A 363 -38.78 39.49 11.66
CA LEU A 363 -39.00 40.78 12.31
C LEU A 363 -40.45 41.18 12.04
N SER A 364 -41.20 41.36 13.12
CA SER A 364 -42.41 42.20 13.18
C SER A 364 -42.03 43.61 13.61
#